data_AF-A0A7W5BW06-F1
#
_entry.id   AF-A0A7W5BW06-F1
#
_cell.length_a   1.000
_cell.length_b   1.000
_cell.length_c   1.000
_cell.angle_alpha   90.00
_cell.angle_beta   90.00
_cell.angle_gamma   90.00
#
_symmetry.space_group_name_H-M   'P 1'
#
loop_
_entity.id
_entity.type
_entity.pdbx_description
1 polymer ?
#
loop_
_entity_poly.entity_id
_entity_poly.type
_entity_poly.pdbx_seq_one_letter_code
_entity_poly.pdbx_strand_id
1 'polypeptide(L)'
;MPAQPHDNAPVDLTLAARPDVRHDWSLEEIEALFALPFNDLLFRAQQVHRAHFDPNAVQVSTLLSIKTGACPEDCKYCPQSGHYNTGLDKEKLLEIEKVVEQAKAAKQAGASRFCMGAAWRSPREKDLQVVMEMVSQVKALGLETCMTLGMVDVDQAKRLSEAGLDYYNHNLDTSPDYYGEIITTRSYADRLDTLANVREAGMKVCSGGILGMGEAPRDRAALLQQLVRLEPHPESVPINMLVKVPGTPLEDVEDMDPLDFIRAIAVARILMPKSHVRLSAGREQMDESTQAMAFLAGANSIFYGDTLLTTGNPQVERDRALFDKLGLHPEHVENRQHETCADDEKTETALQAAIRERRNDAMFYDASGA
;
A
#
# COMPACT_ATOMS: atom_id res chain seq x y z
N MET A 1 -33.81 36.10 13.47
CA MET A 1 -32.54 35.65 14.09
C MET A 1 -31.81 34.83 13.04
N PRO A 2 -30.60 35.20 12.61
CA PRO A 2 -29.86 34.38 11.67
C PRO A 2 -29.46 33.08 12.37
N ALA A 3 -29.69 31.95 11.70
CA ALA A 3 -29.26 30.63 12.16
C ALA A 3 -27.74 30.65 12.33
N GLN A 4 -27.27 30.25 13.51
CA GLN A 4 -25.84 30.08 13.75
C GLN A 4 -25.32 28.94 12.85
N PRO A 5 -24.12 29.08 12.28
CA PRO A 5 -23.49 27.99 11.54
C PRO A 5 -23.31 26.81 12.50
N HIS A 6 -23.78 25.64 12.10
CA HIS A 6 -23.50 24.40 12.81
C HIS A 6 -21.98 24.17 12.78
N ASP A 7 -21.38 24.30 13.95
CA ASP A 7 -19.98 23.98 14.20
C ASP A 7 -19.83 22.45 14.07
N ASN A 8 -19.60 21.97 12.85
CA ASN A 8 -19.36 20.56 12.51
C ASN A 8 -17.94 20.13 12.90
N ALA A 9 -17.51 20.45 14.12
CA ALA A 9 -16.31 19.84 14.66
C ALA A 9 -16.63 18.35 14.93
N PRO A 10 -15.87 17.39 14.38
CA PRO A 10 -16.10 15.98 14.64
C PRO A 10 -15.97 15.73 16.15
N VAL A 11 -17.03 15.20 16.75
CA VAL A 11 -17.00 14.79 18.16
C VAL A 11 -16.07 13.58 18.26
N ASP A 12 -14.97 13.73 18.98
CA ASP A 12 -14.08 12.61 19.30
C ASP A 12 -14.81 11.64 20.24
N LEU A 13 -15.42 10.61 19.66
CA LEU A 13 -16.11 9.53 20.35
C LEU A 13 -15.16 8.37 20.71
N THR A 14 -13.85 8.57 20.62
CA THR A 14 -12.86 7.51 20.80
C THR A 14 -12.68 7.17 22.28
N LEU A 15 -13.35 6.09 22.72
CA LEU A 15 -13.22 5.54 24.08
C LEU A 15 -12.08 4.51 24.19
N ALA A 16 -11.37 4.22 23.10
CA ALA A 16 -10.35 3.17 23.06
C ALA A 16 -8.97 3.74 23.42
N ALA A 17 -8.21 3.01 24.24
CA ALA A 17 -6.79 3.29 24.44
C ALA A 17 -6.03 3.15 23.12
N ARG A 18 -5.01 3.98 22.88
CA ARG A 18 -4.10 3.85 21.74
C ARG A 18 -3.06 2.78 22.05
N PRO A 19 -3.17 1.54 21.52
CA PRO A 19 -2.13 0.54 21.72
C PRO A 19 -0.81 0.99 21.07
N ASP A 20 0.31 0.66 21.71
CA ASP A 20 1.63 0.87 21.14
C ASP A 20 1.84 0.01 19.89
N VAL A 21 2.61 0.53 18.93
CA VAL A 21 2.99 -0.20 17.73
C VAL A 21 4.02 -1.26 18.10
N ARG A 22 3.77 -2.51 17.71
CA ARG A 22 4.64 -3.67 17.93
C ARG A 22 5.14 -4.22 16.60
N HIS A 23 6.42 -4.60 16.56
CA HIS A 23 7.09 -5.24 15.42
C HIS A 23 7.41 -6.74 15.65
N ASP A 24 7.19 -7.23 16.87
CA ASP A 24 7.66 -8.52 17.38
C ASP A 24 6.59 -9.63 17.38
N TRP A 25 5.51 -9.44 16.60
CA TRP A 25 4.40 -10.40 16.53
C TRP A 25 4.87 -11.80 16.10
N SER A 26 4.59 -12.79 16.95
CA SER A 26 4.78 -14.20 16.61
C SER A 26 3.73 -14.65 15.59
N LEU A 27 4.01 -15.75 14.89
CA LEU A 27 3.07 -16.25 13.88
C LEU A 27 1.81 -16.79 14.56
N GLU A 28 2.00 -17.41 15.73
CA GLU A 28 0.93 -17.93 16.58
C GLU A 28 0.03 -16.81 17.13
N GLU A 29 0.60 -15.65 17.49
CA GLU A 29 -0.19 -14.48 17.89
C GLU A 29 -1.08 -13.98 16.74
N ILE A 30 -0.55 -13.94 15.51
CA ILE A 30 -1.30 -13.52 14.32
C ILE A 30 -2.37 -14.55 13.97
N GLU A 31 -2.04 -15.84 13.98
CA GLU A 31 -3.01 -16.93 13.77
C GLU A 31 -4.12 -16.90 14.82
N ALA A 32 -3.81 -16.56 16.07
CA ALA A 32 -4.82 -16.38 17.11
C ALA A 32 -5.79 -15.23 16.80
N LEU A 33 -5.34 -14.14 16.16
CA LEU A 33 -6.23 -13.08 15.68
C LEU A 33 -7.16 -13.59 14.57
N PHE A 34 -6.64 -14.34 13.61
CA PHE A 34 -7.47 -14.95 12.55
C PHE A 34 -8.52 -15.92 13.10
N ALA A 35 -8.18 -16.63 14.18
CA ALA A 35 -9.06 -17.60 14.86
C ALA A 35 -10.14 -16.96 15.76
N LEU A 36 -10.09 -15.64 15.99
CA LEU A 36 -11.10 -14.98 16.81
C LEU A 36 -12.51 -15.13 16.21
N PRO A 37 -13.56 -15.18 17.06
CA PRO A 37 -14.93 -15.00 16.60
C PRO A 37 -15.03 -13.71 15.77
N PHE A 38 -15.72 -13.80 14.64
CA PHE A 38 -15.69 -12.75 13.61
C PHE A 38 -16.07 -11.36 14.16
N ASN A 39 -17.12 -11.31 14.98
CA ASN A 39 -17.60 -10.08 15.58
C ASN A 39 -16.58 -9.46 16.55
N ASP A 40 -15.89 -10.30 17.33
CA ASP A 40 -14.88 -9.85 18.29
C ASP A 40 -13.64 -9.30 17.57
N LEU A 41 -13.24 -9.95 16.46
CA LEU A 41 -12.16 -9.48 15.60
C LEU A 41 -12.50 -8.11 14.99
N LEU A 42 -13.69 -7.96 14.40
CA LEU A 42 -14.13 -6.69 13.81
C LEU A 42 -14.24 -5.58 14.85
N PHE A 43 -14.80 -5.89 16.02
CA PHE A 43 -14.89 -4.91 17.11
C PHE A 43 -13.52 -4.42 17.53
N ARG A 44 -12.56 -5.33 17.73
CA ARG A 44 -11.17 -4.97 18.07
C ARG A 44 -10.50 -4.13 16.96
N ALA A 45 -10.67 -4.50 15.70
CA ALA A 45 -10.10 -3.76 14.59
C ALA A 45 -10.67 -2.33 14.50
N GLN A 46 -11.98 -2.17 14.73
CA GLN A 46 -12.62 -0.86 14.75
C GLN A 46 -12.16 0.01 15.92
N GLN A 47 -11.94 -0.57 17.10
CA GLN A 47 -11.35 0.13 18.25
C GLN A 47 -9.96 0.65 17.90
N VAL A 48 -9.10 -0.19 17.30
CA VAL A 48 -7.75 0.21 16.88
C VAL A 48 -7.82 1.30 15.80
N HIS A 49 -8.72 1.18 14.82
CA HIS A 49 -8.86 2.15 13.75
C HIS A 49 -9.26 3.54 14.26
N ARG A 50 -10.29 3.62 15.10
CA ARG A 50 -10.75 4.87 15.73
C ARG A 50 -9.69 5.52 16.62
N ALA A 51 -8.83 4.72 17.25
CA ALA A 51 -7.75 5.23 18.08
C ALA A 51 -6.67 5.99 17.28
N HIS A 52 -6.54 5.74 15.98
CA HIS A 52 -5.44 6.22 15.15
C HIS A 52 -5.84 7.07 13.94
N PHE A 53 -7.09 6.99 13.49
CA PHE A 53 -7.57 7.69 12.29
C PHE A 53 -8.91 8.36 12.56
N ASP A 54 -9.22 9.37 11.73
CA ASP A 54 -10.61 9.73 11.49
C ASP A 54 -11.31 8.51 10.87
N PRO A 55 -12.26 7.87 11.58
CA PRO A 55 -12.83 6.59 11.17
C PRO A 55 -13.72 6.68 9.94
N ASN A 56 -14.11 7.88 9.52
CA ASN A 56 -14.94 8.09 8.34
C ASN A 56 -14.15 8.72 7.18
N ALA A 57 -12.88 9.06 7.37
CA ALA A 57 -12.00 9.52 6.31
C ALA A 57 -11.39 8.35 5.55
N VAL A 58 -11.46 8.40 4.22
CA VAL A 58 -10.84 7.40 3.33
C VAL A 58 -9.84 8.06 2.40
N GLN A 59 -8.61 7.56 2.37
CA GLN A 59 -7.58 8.02 1.45
C GLN A 59 -7.88 7.58 0.01
N VAL A 60 -8.02 8.55 -0.89
CA VAL A 60 -8.34 8.33 -2.30
C VAL A 60 -7.09 8.50 -3.17
N SER A 61 -6.63 7.41 -3.78
CA SER A 61 -5.51 7.41 -4.74
C SER A 61 -5.99 7.04 -6.13
N THR A 62 -5.40 7.61 -7.18
CA THR A 62 -5.63 7.17 -8.58
C THR A 62 -4.36 6.52 -9.11
N LEU A 63 -4.52 5.46 -9.91
CA LEU A 63 -3.41 4.70 -10.50
C LEU A 63 -3.49 4.74 -12.02
N LEU A 64 -2.36 4.98 -12.67
CA LEU A 64 -2.20 4.92 -14.12
C LEU A 64 -1.09 3.93 -14.47
N SER A 65 -1.37 3.01 -15.41
CA SER A 65 -0.31 2.21 -16.03
C SER A 65 0.44 3.06 -17.05
N ILE A 66 1.67 3.47 -16.73
CA ILE A 66 2.51 4.27 -17.63
C ILE A 66 3.23 3.41 -18.67
N LYS A 67 3.30 2.09 -18.47
CA LYS A 67 3.80 1.11 -19.45
C LYS A 67 3.10 -0.21 -19.19
N THR A 68 2.37 -0.72 -20.18
CA THR A 68 1.49 -1.89 -20.05
C THR A 68 1.97 -3.10 -20.85
N GLY A 69 1.87 -4.29 -20.24
CA GLY A 69 2.12 -5.58 -20.91
C GLY A 69 3.60 -5.87 -21.18
N ALA A 70 3.90 -7.04 -21.76
CA ALA A 70 5.27 -7.50 -22.03
C ALA A 70 6.23 -7.36 -20.81
N CYS A 71 5.73 -7.73 -19.62
CA CYS A 71 6.55 -7.81 -18.41
C CYS A 71 7.42 -9.07 -18.47
N PRO A 72 8.73 -9.01 -18.14
CA PRO A 72 9.58 -10.20 -18.11
C PRO A 72 9.29 -11.15 -16.94
N GLU A 73 8.54 -10.68 -15.93
CA GLU A 73 8.22 -11.46 -14.72
C GLU A 73 7.11 -12.48 -14.96
N ASP A 74 7.15 -13.60 -14.24
CA ASP A 74 6.26 -14.75 -14.39
C ASP A 74 5.19 -14.86 -13.28
N CYS A 75 4.75 -13.73 -12.71
CA CYS A 75 3.76 -13.79 -11.64
C CYS A 75 2.47 -14.48 -12.13
N LYS A 76 2.11 -15.62 -11.55
CA LYS A 76 0.97 -16.45 -11.99
C LYS A 76 -0.39 -15.76 -11.97
N TYR A 77 -0.53 -14.66 -11.22
CA TYR A 77 -1.74 -13.84 -11.17
C TYR A 77 -1.78 -12.70 -12.20
N CYS A 78 -0.64 -12.34 -12.80
CA CYS A 78 -0.50 -11.03 -13.45
C CYS A 78 -0.85 -11.10 -14.95
N PRO A 79 -1.86 -10.35 -15.40
CA PRO A 79 -2.25 -10.37 -16.82
C PRO A 79 -1.24 -9.65 -17.73
N GLN A 80 -0.25 -8.97 -17.17
CA GLN A 80 0.80 -8.26 -17.92
C GLN A 80 2.05 -9.11 -18.15
N SER A 81 2.12 -10.32 -17.56
CA SER A 81 3.25 -11.22 -17.73
C SER A 81 3.43 -11.60 -19.19
N GLY A 82 4.66 -11.47 -19.71
CA GLY A 82 5.02 -11.92 -21.04
C GLY A 82 5.05 -13.43 -21.21
N HIS A 83 4.87 -14.19 -20.12
CA HIS A 83 4.84 -15.66 -20.12
C HIS A 83 3.45 -16.23 -20.41
N TYR A 84 2.40 -15.40 -20.36
CA TYR A 84 1.01 -15.84 -20.50
C TYR A 84 0.31 -15.08 -21.63
N ASN A 85 -0.70 -15.72 -22.22
CA ASN A 85 -1.53 -15.11 -23.26
C ASN A 85 -2.89 -14.71 -22.70
N THR A 86 -2.98 -13.48 -22.21
CA THR A 86 -4.21 -12.91 -21.63
C THR A 86 -5.00 -12.05 -22.61
N GLY A 87 -4.55 -11.93 -23.87
CA GLY A 87 -5.13 -11.03 -24.86
C GLY A 87 -4.89 -9.53 -24.57
N LEU A 88 -4.04 -9.19 -23.60
CA LEU A 88 -3.74 -7.81 -23.24
C LEU A 88 -2.90 -7.09 -24.31
N ASP A 89 -3.38 -5.93 -24.75
CA ASP A 89 -2.64 -5.05 -25.64
C ASP A 89 -1.40 -4.44 -24.96
N LYS A 90 -0.32 -4.36 -25.72
CA LYS A 90 0.97 -3.87 -25.25
C LYS A 90 1.08 -2.37 -25.53
N GLU A 91 1.32 -1.60 -24.50
CA GLU A 91 1.53 -0.16 -24.61
C GLU A 91 2.96 0.21 -24.22
N LYS A 92 3.58 1.08 -25.02
CA LYS A 92 4.89 1.64 -24.68
C LYS A 92 4.76 2.59 -23.50
N LEU A 93 5.91 3.00 -22.97
CA LEU A 93 5.96 4.07 -21.98
C LEU A 93 5.21 5.31 -22.51
N LEU A 94 4.24 5.79 -21.75
CA LEU A 94 3.44 6.96 -22.09
C LEU A 94 4.32 8.22 -22.16
N GLU A 95 3.87 9.18 -22.97
CA GLU A 95 4.45 10.52 -23.02
C GLU A 95 4.15 11.27 -21.71
N ILE A 96 5.09 12.11 -21.27
CA ILE A 96 4.99 12.85 -20.00
C ILE A 96 3.72 13.71 -19.99
N GLU A 97 3.40 14.36 -21.10
CA GLU A 97 2.25 15.23 -21.25
C GLU A 97 0.93 14.50 -20.96
N LYS A 98 0.81 13.24 -21.42
CA LYS A 98 -0.38 12.40 -21.17
C LYS A 98 -0.48 12.02 -19.71
N VAL A 99 0.64 11.68 -19.07
CA VAL A 99 0.67 11.37 -17.63
C VAL A 99 0.25 12.58 -16.80
N VAL A 100 0.77 13.77 -17.16
CA VAL A 100 0.41 15.03 -16.48
C VAL A 100 -1.06 15.40 -16.70
N GLU A 101 -1.61 15.18 -17.89
CA GLU A 101 -3.04 15.38 -18.16
C GLU A 101 -3.92 14.49 -17.27
N GLN A 102 -3.58 13.20 -17.16
CA GLN A 102 -4.29 12.26 -16.28
C GLN A 102 -4.13 12.63 -14.80
N ALA A 103 -2.94 13.07 -14.38
CA ALA A 103 -2.73 13.54 -13.01
C ALA A 103 -3.57 14.78 -12.68
N LYS A 104 -3.70 15.74 -13.62
CA LYS A 104 -4.59 16.89 -13.46
C LYS A 104 -6.06 16.46 -13.34
N ALA A 105 -6.50 15.53 -14.17
CA ALA A 105 -7.86 14.99 -14.11
C ALA A 105 -8.11 14.28 -12.76
N ALA A 106 -7.16 13.47 -12.30
CA ALA A 106 -7.25 12.80 -10.99
C ALA A 106 -7.34 13.80 -9.83
N LYS A 107 -6.53 14.87 -9.85
CA LYS A 107 -6.61 15.95 -8.86
C LYS A 107 -7.99 16.62 -8.85
N GLN A 108 -8.55 16.92 -10.02
CA GLN A 108 -9.88 17.51 -10.16
C GLN A 108 -10.98 16.57 -9.66
N ALA A 109 -10.78 15.25 -9.79
CA ALA A 109 -11.68 14.23 -9.26
C ALA A 109 -11.57 14.04 -7.74
N GLY A 110 -10.62 14.70 -7.07
CA GLY A 110 -10.42 14.65 -5.62
C GLY A 110 -9.34 13.69 -5.14
N ALA A 111 -8.51 13.13 -6.03
CA ALA A 111 -7.41 12.27 -5.62
C ALA A 111 -6.37 13.06 -4.81
N SER A 112 -5.94 12.50 -3.68
CA SER A 112 -4.84 13.06 -2.88
C SER A 112 -3.47 12.58 -3.37
N ARG A 113 -3.43 11.42 -4.03
CA ARG A 113 -2.21 10.75 -4.49
C ARG A 113 -2.40 10.22 -5.91
N PHE A 114 -1.35 10.37 -6.72
CA PHE A 114 -1.29 9.82 -8.06
C PHE A 114 -0.18 8.78 -8.17
N CYS A 115 -0.59 7.55 -8.48
CA CYS A 115 0.26 6.39 -8.59
C CYS A 115 0.53 6.08 -10.07
N MET A 116 1.78 5.75 -10.41
CA MET A 116 2.18 5.37 -11.76
C MET A 116 2.84 3.98 -11.74
N GLY A 117 2.27 3.03 -12.48
CA GLY A 117 2.77 1.65 -12.55
C GLY A 117 3.40 1.32 -13.90
N ALA A 118 4.49 0.57 -13.89
CA ALA A 118 5.14 0.12 -15.11
C ALA A 118 5.38 -1.41 -15.07
N ALA A 119 5.08 -2.08 -16.18
CA ALA A 119 5.31 -3.52 -16.36
C ALA A 119 6.80 -3.84 -16.61
N TRP A 120 7.65 -3.60 -15.62
CA TRP A 120 9.08 -3.88 -15.67
C TRP A 120 9.52 -4.79 -14.51
N ARG A 121 10.65 -5.47 -14.71
CA ARG A 121 11.42 -6.07 -13.62
C ARG A 121 12.11 -5.00 -12.77
N SER A 122 12.73 -4.05 -13.45
CA SER A 122 13.49 -2.91 -12.91
C SER A 122 13.55 -1.85 -14.01
N PRO A 123 13.52 -0.55 -13.68
CA PRO A 123 13.61 0.51 -14.67
C PRO A 123 15.01 0.54 -15.33
N ARG A 124 15.06 0.75 -16.64
CA ARG A 124 16.32 0.99 -17.36
C ARG A 124 16.70 2.46 -17.24
N GLU A 125 17.99 2.77 -17.29
CA GLU A 125 18.51 4.14 -17.13
C GLU A 125 17.79 5.18 -17.99
N LYS A 126 17.59 4.90 -19.29
CA LYS A 126 16.87 5.82 -20.19
C LYS A 126 15.41 6.05 -19.80
N ASP A 127 14.75 5.03 -19.26
CA ASP A 127 13.33 5.09 -18.88
C ASP A 127 13.21 5.78 -17.50
N LEU A 128 14.20 5.59 -16.62
CA LEU A 128 14.29 6.25 -15.32
C LEU A 128 14.35 7.77 -15.46
N GLN A 129 15.11 8.31 -16.42
CA GLN A 129 15.16 9.75 -16.70
C GLN A 129 13.77 10.33 -17.05
N VAL A 130 13.03 9.64 -17.92
CA VAL A 130 11.66 10.03 -18.29
C VAL A 130 10.74 9.95 -17.09
N VAL A 131 10.87 8.90 -16.28
CA VAL A 131 10.09 8.71 -15.06
C VAL A 131 10.35 9.80 -14.02
N MET A 132 11.59 10.22 -13.80
CA MET A 132 11.91 11.32 -12.88
C MET A 132 11.27 12.64 -13.30
N GLU A 133 11.19 12.90 -14.61
CA GLU A 133 10.47 14.06 -15.14
C GLU A 133 8.96 13.94 -14.88
N MET A 134 8.36 12.75 -15.08
CA MET A 134 6.95 12.52 -14.71
C MET A 134 6.71 12.80 -13.22
N VAL A 135 7.58 12.30 -12.33
CA VAL A 135 7.49 12.52 -10.88
C VAL A 135 7.54 14.01 -10.56
N SER A 136 8.53 14.72 -11.09
CA SER A 136 8.70 16.16 -10.86
C SER A 136 7.47 16.96 -11.28
N GLN A 137 6.91 16.65 -12.45
CA GLN A 137 5.72 17.32 -12.99
C GLN A 137 4.45 17.02 -12.16
N VAL A 138 4.25 15.76 -11.76
CA VAL A 138 3.11 15.38 -10.90
C VAL A 138 3.24 16.01 -9.52
N LYS A 139 4.45 16.03 -8.94
CA LYS A 139 4.72 16.69 -7.66
C LYS A 139 4.41 18.18 -7.70
N ALA A 140 4.75 18.86 -8.80
CA ALA A 140 4.45 20.27 -9.02
C ALA A 140 2.93 20.57 -9.09
N LEU A 141 2.08 19.56 -9.35
CA LEU A 141 0.63 19.69 -9.26
C LEU A 141 0.12 19.69 -7.81
N GLY A 142 0.97 19.44 -6.80
CA GLY A 142 0.59 19.35 -5.39
C GLY A 142 -0.13 18.06 -5.02
N LEU A 143 0.04 16.99 -5.82
CA LEU A 143 -0.38 15.63 -5.49
C LEU A 143 0.76 14.90 -4.77
N GLU A 144 0.43 13.95 -3.89
CA GLU A 144 1.42 12.95 -3.50
C GLU A 144 1.79 12.08 -4.71
N THR A 145 3.07 11.86 -4.93
CA THR A 145 3.59 11.04 -6.02
C THR A 145 3.83 9.61 -5.54
N CYS A 146 3.45 8.63 -6.35
CA CYS A 146 3.70 7.23 -6.03
C CYS A 146 4.05 6.44 -7.29
N MET A 147 4.94 5.46 -7.19
CA MET A 147 5.27 4.61 -8.34
C MET A 147 5.45 3.14 -7.98
N THR A 148 5.28 2.27 -8.96
CA THR A 148 5.68 0.86 -8.90
C THR A 148 6.38 0.48 -10.20
N LEU A 149 7.72 0.37 -10.14
CA LEU A 149 8.58 0.19 -11.32
C LEU A 149 9.34 -1.15 -11.31
N GLY A 150 9.01 -2.02 -10.34
CA GLY A 150 9.77 -3.24 -10.05
C GLY A 150 10.84 -2.99 -8.99
N MET A 151 11.98 -3.67 -9.12
CA MET A 151 13.12 -3.58 -8.21
C MET A 151 13.98 -2.35 -8.55
N VAL A 152 14.41 -1.64 -7.52
CA VAL A 152 15.32 -0.49 -7.65
C VAL A 152 16.52 -0.69 -6.73
N ASP A 153 17.69 -0.32 -7.23
CA ASP A 153 18.90 -0.24 -6.41
C ASP A 153 18.94 1.08 -5.61
N VAL A 154 20.00 1.25 -4.81
CA VAL A 154 20.21 2.42 -3.95
C VAL A 154 20.33 3.72 -4.76
N ASP A 155 20.98 3.71 -5.92
CA ASP A 155 21.15 4.92 -6.76
C ASP A 155 19.80 5.33 -7.38
N GLN A 156 19.10 4.35 -7.95
CA GLN A 156 17.78 4.57 -8.55
C GLN A 156 16.78 5.08 -7.50
N ALA A 157 16.77 4.51 -6.29
CA ALA A 157 15.90 4.94 -5.21
C ALA A 157 16.19 6.38 -4.77
N LYS A 158 17.48 6.75 -4.60
CA LYS A 158 17.88 8.12 -4.24
C LYS A 158 17.45 9.13 -5.28
N ARG A 159 17.69 8.83 -6.55
CA ARG A 159 17.31 9.71 -7.68
C ARG A 159 15.80 9.90 -7.82
N LEU A 160 15.01 8.85 -7.57
CA LEU A 160 13.54 8.95 -7.53
C LEU A 160 13.07 9.83 -6.37
N SER A 161 13.67 9.66 -5.19
CA SER A 161 13.39 10.51 -4.01
C SER A 161 13.71 11.98 -4.29
N GLU A 162 14.89 12.27 -4.86
CA GLU A 162 15.34 13.61 -5.25
C GLU A 162 14.42 14.25 -6.31
N ALA A 163 13.86 13.47 -7.23
CA ALA A 163 12.86 13.93 -8.19
C ALA A 163 11.50 14.26 -7.53
N GLY A 164 11.32 13.91 -6.26
CA GLY A 164 10.13 14.20 -5.47
C GLY A 164 9.14 13.04 -5.41
N LEU A 165 9.61 11.79 -5.47
CA LEU A 165 8.75 10.61 -5.28
C LEU A 165 8.42 10.41 -3.79
N ASP A 166 7.15 10.50 -3.41
CA ASP A 166 6.74 10.37 -2.00
C ASP A 166 6.60 8.90 -1.56
N TYR A 167 6.04 8.05 -2.43
CA TYR A 167 5.77 6.65 -2.15
C TYR A 167 6.34 5.70 -3.22
N TYR A 168 6.89 4.59 -2.78
CA TYR A 168 7.23 3.47 -3.66
C TYR A 168 6.44 2.23 -3.30
N ASN A 169 5.75 1.65 -4.28
CA ASN A 169 4.95 0.43 -4.11
C ASN A 169 5.73 -0.82 -4.50
N HIS A 170 5.90 -1.72 -3.52
CA HIS A 170 6.65 -2.96 -3.67
C HIS A 170 6.12 -4.05 -2.71
N ASN A 171 5.00 -4.68 -3.07
CA ASN A 171 4.36 -5.80 -2.36
C ASN A 171 5.26 -7.01 -2.03
N LEU A 172 4.91 -7.77 -0.99
CA LEU A 172 5.49 -9.10 -0.75
C LEU A 172 4.65 -10.23 -1.35
N ASP A 173 3.44 -9.88 -1.82
CA ASP A 173 2.45 -10.74 -2.48
C ASP A 173 1.86 -11.84 -1.58
N THR A 174 2.69 -12.69 -0.97
CA THR A 174 2.28 -13.79 -0.07
C THR A 174 3.38 -14.11 0.94
N SER A 175 3.31 -15.25 1.63
CA SER A 175 4.34 -15.73 2.54
C SER A 175 5.66 -16.04 1.81
N PRO A 176 6.82 -15.99 2.50
CA PRO A 176 8.08 -16.45 1.93
C PRO A 176 8.03 -17.89 1.42
N ASP A 177 7.33 -18.78 2.15
CA ASP A 177 7.26 -20.21 1.87
C ASP A 177 6.39 -20.53 0.63
N TYR A 178 5.36 -19.72 0.36
CA TYR A 178 4.46 -19.88 -0.79
C TYR A 178 4.88 -19.03 -2.01
N TYR A 179 5.80 -18.08 -1.84
CA TYR A 179 6.17 -17.14 -2.90
C TYR A 179 6.65 -17.84 -4.19
N GLY A 180 7.46 -18.90 -4.05
CA GLY A 180 7.98 -19.69 -5.18
C GLY A 180 6.91 -20.43 -5.97
N GLU A 181 5.73 -20.68 -5.38
CA GLU A 181 4.58 -21.24 -6.09
C GLU A 181 3.89 -20.21 -6.97
N ILE A 182 4.15 -18.91 -6.79
CA ILE A 182 3.45 -17.83 -7.51
C ILE A 182 4.39 -17.08 -8.45
N ILE A 183 5.64 -16.87 -8.06
CA ILE A 183 6.65 -16.10 -8.79
C ILE A 183 7.99 -16.81 -8.71
N THR A 184 8.63 -17.05 -9.85
CA THR A 184 9.94 -17.72 -9.90
C THR A 184 11.04 -16.85 -10.50
N THR A 185 10.70 -15.79 -11.23
CA THR A 185 11.70 -14.90 -11.85
C THR A 185 12.47 -14.05 -10.85
N ARG A 186 12.03 -13.92 -9.60
CA ARG A 186 12.68 -13.12 -8.54
C ARG A 186 12.56 -13.80 -7.19
N SER A 187 13.47 -13.49 -6.28
CA SER A 187 13.45 -14.03 -4.92
C SER A 187 12.60 -13.16 -3.99
N TYR A 188 12.19 -13.72 -2.84
CA TYR A 188 11.56 -12.93 -1.77
C TYR A 188 12.54 -11.90 -1.17
N ALA A 189 13.82 -12.27 -1.07
CA ALA A 189 14.86 -11.38 -0.57
C ALA A 189 15.04 -10.15 -1.48
N ASP A 190 14.95 -10.31 -2.80
CA ASP A 190 15.04 -9.19 -3.75
C ASP A 190 13.97 -8.11 -3.46
N ARG A 191 12.80 -8.55 -2.99
CA ARG A 191 11.70 -7.65 -2.59
C ARG A 191 12.05 -6.86 -1.33
N LEU A 192 12.58 -7.55 -0.32
CA LEU A 192 12.99 -6.95 0.94
C LEU A 192 14.15 -5.97 0.74
N ASP A 193 15.12 -6.31 -0.10
CA ASP A 193 16.24 -5.43 -0.44
C ASP A 193 15.76 -4.15 -1.13
N THR A 194 14.80 -4.27 -2.07
CA THR A 194 14.19 -3.08 -2.71
C THR A 194 13.47 -2.20 -1.67
N LEU A 195 12.73 -2.80 -0.74
CA LEU A 195 12.06 -2.06 0.33
C LEU A 195 13.07 -1.34 1.22
N ALA A 196 14.19 -1.97 1.55
CA ALA A 196 15.28 -1.35 2.31
C ALA A 196 15.90 -0.16 1.55
N ASN A 197 16.17 -0.30 0.25
CA ASN A 197 16.70 0.78 -0.59
C ASN A 197 15.75 1.99 -0.64
N VAL A 198 14.44 1.73 -0.79
CA VAL A 198 13.39 2.76 -0.77
C VAL A 198 13.37 3.51 0.55
N ARG A 199 13.48 2.77 1.67
CA ARG A 199 13.53 3.36 3.02
C ARG A 199 14.78 4.20 3.22
N GLU A 200 15.95 3.70 2.85
CA GLU A 200 17.22 4.45 2.97
C GLU A 200 17.19 5.74 2.13
N ALA A 201 16.50 5.74 0.99
CA ALA A 201 16.31 6.92 0.17
C ALA A 201 15.30 7.95 0.75
N GLY A 202 14.67 7.67 1.89
CA GLY A 202 13.73 8.57 2.56
C GLY A 202 12.30 8.56 1.99
N MET A 203 11.96 7.58 1.13
CA MET A 203 10.61 7.44 0.59
C MET A 203 9.71 6.63 1.52
N LYS A 204 8.41 6.91 1.46
CA LYS A 204 7.39 6.10 2.14
C LYS A 204 7.17 4.79 1.39
N VAL A 205 6.91 3.72 2.12
CA VAL A 205 6.69 2.38 1.57
C VAL A 205 5.20 2.09 1.46
N CYS A 206 4.82 1.63 0.27
CA CYS A 206 3.56 0.95 0.04
C CYS A 206 3.84 -0.54 -0.18
N SER A 207 3.49 -1.41 0.75
CA SER A 207 3.75 -2.85 0.62
C SER A 207 2.65 -3.67 1.27
N GLY A 208 2.15 -4.64 0.54
CA GLY A 208 1.15 -5.59 1.00
C GLY A 208 1.15 -6.86 0.16
N GLY A 209 -0.02 -7.42 -0.13
CA GLY A 209 -0.11 -8.67 -0.88
C GLY A 209 -1.45 -8.95 -1.54
N ILE A 210 -1.60 -10.19 -2.01
CA ILE A 210 -2.77 -10.70 -2.73
C ILE A 210 -3.27 -11.93 -1.99
N LEU A 211 -4.58 -12.00 -1.75
CA LEU A 211 -5.24 -13.12 -1.10
C LEU A 211 -6.12 -13.87 -2.10
N GLY A 212 -6.24 -15.19 -1.93
CA GLY A 212 -7.04 -16.04 -2.80
C GLY A 212 -6.27 -16.58 -4.02
N MET A 213 -4.95 -16.68 -3.94
CA MET A 213 -4.09 -17.31 -4.95
C MET A 213 -3.99 -18.84 -4.82
N GLY A 214 -4.66 -19.42 -3.81
CA GLY A 214 -4.52 -20.82 -3.41
C GLY A 214 -3.61 -21.01 -2.20
N GLU A 215 -3.15 -19.92 -1.58
CA GLU A 215 -2.33 -19.94 -0.37
C GLU A 215 -3.12 -20.48 0.84
N ALA A 216 -2.42 -21.14 1.76
CA ALA A 216 -3.03 -21.63 2.98
C ALA A 216 -3.32 -20.46 3.96
N PRO A 217 -4.24 -20.61 4.93
CA PRO A 217 -4.50 -19.58 5.93
C PRO A 217 -3.23 -19.10 6.68
N ARG A 218 -2.29 -20.02 6.94
CA ARG A 218 -0.99 -19.70 7.56
C ARG A 218 -0.12 -18.79 6.70
N ASP A 219 -0.21 -18.88 5.37
CA ASP A 219 0.55 -18.02 4.46
C ASP A 219 0.08 -16.56 4.55
N ARG A 220 -1.22 -16.35 4.75
CA ARG A 220 -1.79 -15.01 4.97
C ARG A 220 -1.26 -14.39 6.27
N ALA A 221 -1.21 -15.19 7.34
CA ALA A 221 -0.62 -14.76 8.61
C ALA A 221 0.89 -14.47 8.47
N ALA A 222 1.62 -15.32 7.75
CA ALA A 222 3.05 -15.15 7.50
C ALA A 222 3.35 -13.90 6.64
N LEU A 223 2.52 -13.59 5.63
CA LEU A 223 2.62 -12.33 4.89
C LEU A 223 2.52 -11.12 5.84
N LEU A 224 1.48 -11.08 6.69
CA LEU A 224 1.30 -9.97 7.62
C LEU A 224 2.44 -9.89 8.64
N GLN A 225 2.99 -11.04 9.07
CA GLN A 225 4.18 -11.08 9.92
C GLN A 225 5.40 -10.43 9.25
N GLN A 226 5.59 -10.64 7.95
CA GLN A 226 6.71 -10.03 7.24
C GLN A 226 6.55 -8.52 7.15
N LEU A 227 5.32 -8.02 6.96
CA LEU A 227 5.03 -6.58 6.89
C LEU A 227 5.25 -5.88 8.24
N VAL A 228 4.85 -6.48 9.36
CA VAL A 228 5.08 -5.89 10.70
C VAL A 228 6.55 -5.90 11.12
N ARG A 229 7.37 -6.80 10.55
CA ARG A 229 8.81 -6.83 10.82
C ARG A 229 9.58 -5.74 10.09
N LEU A 230 8.95 -5.04 9.14
CA LEU A 230 9.54 -3.86 8.51
C LEU A 230 9.57 -2.71 9.53
N GLU A 231 10.70 -2.03 9.63
CA GLU A 231 10.89 -0.92 10.55
C GLU A 231 11.21 0.37 9.77
N PRO A 232 10.32 1.39 9.80
CA PRO A 232 8.94 1.34 10.31
C PRO A 232 8.01 0.50 9.43
N HIS A 233 6.83 0.14 9.96
CA HIS A 233 5.76 -0.50 9.19
C HIS A 233 5.48 0.29 7.89
N PRO A 234 5.04 -0.36 6.79
CA PRO A 234 4.63 0.36 5.59
C PRO A 234 3.56 1.41 5.90
N GLU A 235 3.69 2.63 5.38
CA GLU A 235 2.69 3.68 5.56
C GLU A 235 1.40 3.35 4.82
N SER A 236 1.48 2.54 3.76
CA SER A 236 0.31 2.02 3.04
C SER A 236 0.44 0.51 2.85
N VAL A 237 -0.60 -0.22 3.26
CA VAL A 237 -0.65 -1.68 3.19
C VAL A 237 -1.81 -2.09 2.27
N PRO A 238 -1.56 -2.29 0.96
CA PRO A 238 -2.57 -2.78 0.04
C PRO A 238 -2.85 -4.27 0.26
N ILE A 239 -4.09 -4.60 0.57
CA ILE A 239 -4.57 -5.97 0.61
C ILE A 239 -5.49 -6.17 -0.59
N ASN A 240 -5.00 -6.93 -1.56
CA ASN A 240 -5.69 -7.21 -2.81
C ASN A 240 -6.41 -8.54 -2.70
N MET A 241 -7.60 -8.64 -3.26
CA MET A 241 -8.22 -9.93 -3.58
C MET A 241 -7.80 -10.31 -5.01
N LEU A 242 -7.47 -11.58 -5.24
CA LEU A 242 -7.07 -12.04 -6.55
C LEU A 242 -8.13 -11.67 -7.60
N VAL A 243 -7.69 -11.01 -8.66
CA VAL A 243 -8.48 -10.83 -9.88
C VAL A 243 -8.09 -11.93 -10.84
N LYS A 244 -8.97 -12.92 -11.02
CA LYS A 244 -8.78 -14.01 -11.98
C LYS A 244 -8.89 -13.46 -13.39
N VAL A 245 -7.86 -13.63 -14.20
CA VAL A 245 -7.84 -13.17 -15.59
C VAL A 245 -7.63 -14.35 -16.53
N PRO A 246 -8.47 -14.51 -17.56
CA PRO A 246 -8.29 -15.58 -18.55
C PRO A 246 -6.88 -15.59 -19.14
N GLY A 247 -6.32 -16.80 -19.28
CA GLY A 247 -4.96 -17.06 -19.76
C GLY A 247 -3.87 -16.98 -18.69
N THR A 248 -4.18 -16.52 -17.47
CA THR A 248 -3.24 -16.62 -16.34
C THR A 248 -3.33 -18.00 -15.69
N PRO A 249 -2.25 -18.56 -15.11
CA PRO A 249 -2.30 -19.85 -14.42
C PRO A 249 -3.27 -19.92 -13.23
N LEU A 250 -3.74 -18.78 -12.71
CA LEU A 250 -4.70 -18.71 -11.61
C LEU A 250 -6.12 -18.35 -12.08
N GLU A 251 -6.43 -18.47 -13.38
CA GLU A 251 -7.76 -18.15 -13.90
C GLU A 251 -8.89 -18.99 -13.27
N ASP A 252 -8.60 -20.24 -12.92
CA ASP A 252 -9.57 -21.23 -12.42
C ASP A 252 -9.37 -21.59 -10.94
N VAL A 253 -8.57 -20.83 -10.19
CA VAL A 253 -8.41 -21.08 -8.74
C VAL A 253 -9.73 -20.89 -8.01
N GLU A 254 -9.93 -21.53 -6.86
CA GLU A 254 -11.16 -21.37 -6.07
C GLU A 254 -11.35 -19.93 -5.58
N ASP A 255 -12.61 -19.48 -5.48
CA ASP A 255 -12.92 -18.17 -4.90
C ASP A 255 -12.60 -18.14 -3.40
N MET A 256 -12.02 -17.03 -2.97
CA MET A 256 -11.83 -16.76 -1.54
C MET A 256 -13.17 -16.36 -0.93
N ASP A 257 -13.49 -16.91 0.25
CA ASP A 257 -14.63 -16.45 1.04
C ASP A 257 -14.46 -14.95 1.39
N PRO A 258 -15.42 -14.08 1.04
CA PRO A 258 -15.37 -12.66 1.41
C PRO A 258 -15.13 -12.43 2.90
N LEU A 259 -15.65 -13.27 3.79
CA LEU A 259 -15.43 -13.14 5.24
C LEU A 259 -13.97 -13.40 5.63
N ASP A 260 -13.28 -14.31 4.94
CA ASP A 260 -11.83 -14.51 5.15
C ASP A 260 -11.03 -13.28 4.70
N PHE A 261 -11.46 -12.64 3.62
CA PHE A 261 -10.83 -11.43 3.14
C PHE A 261 -11.01 -10.29 4.15
N ILE A 262 -12.21 -10.13 4.69
CA ILE A 262 -12.50 -9.18 5.76
C ILE A 262 -11.67 -9.47 7.02
N ARG A 263 -11.50 -10.74 7.41
CA ARG A 263 -10.62 -11.10 8.54
C ARG A 263 -9.20 -10.59 8.31
N ALA A 264 -8.65 -10.77 7.11
CA ALA A 264 -7.31 -10.31 6.81
C ALA A 264 -7.16 -8.78 6.90
N ILE A 265 -8.16 -8.01 6.47
CA ILE A 265 -8.20 -6.55 6.65
C ILE A 265 -8.20 -6.18 8.15
N ALA A 266 -9.05 -6.84 8.94
CA ALA A 266 -9.16 -6.59 10.37
C ALA A 266 -7.85 -6.90 11.12
N VAL A 267 -7.22 -8.04 10.78
CA VAL A 267 -5.92 -8.41 11.34
C VAL A 267 -4.85 -7.41 10.92
N ALA A 268 -4.79 -7.02 9.64
CA ALA A 268 -3.83 -6.00 9.17
C ALA A 268 -3.98 -4.67 9.92
N ARG A 269 -5.22 -4.21 10.17
CA ARG A 269 -5.50 -3.01 10.98
C ARG A 269 -4.98 -3.15 12.41
N ILE A 270 -5.23 -4.27 13.08
CA ILE A 270 -4.79 -4.50 14.47
C ILE A 270 -3.26 -4.52 14.54
N LEU A 271 -2.61 -5.18 13.60
CA LEU A 271 -1.16 -5.37 13.55
C LEU A 271 -0.41 -4.09 13.18
N MET A 272 -1.00 -3.26 12.32
CA MET A 272 -0.37 -2.03 11.81
C MET A 272 -1.27 -0.82 12.07
N PRO A 273 -1.39 -0.35 13.33
CA PRO A 273 -2.38 0.65 13.73
C PRO A 273 -2.23 2.00 13.05
N LYS A 274 -1.02 2.39 12.65
CA LYS A 274 -0.70 3.67 11.99
C LYS A 274 -0.67 3.59 10.45
N SER A 275 -0.83 2.41 9.87
CA SER A 275 -0.77 2.24 8.42
C SER A 275 -2.13 2.46 7.77
N HIS A 276 -2.15 3.08 6.59
CA HIS A 276 -3.35 3.10 5.74
C HIS A 276 -3.53 1.70 5.14
N VAL A 277 -4.57 0.97 5.59
CA VAL A 277 -4.90 -0.34 5.02
C VAL A 277 -5.74 -0.09 3.78
N ARG A 278 -5.17 -0.38 2.62
CA ARG A 278 -5.78 -0.08 1.32
C ARG A 278 -6.55 -1.28 0.80
N LEU A 279 -7.85 -1.08 0.59
CA LEU A 279 -8.71 -1.96 -0.17
C LEU A 279 -8.48 -1.63 -1.66
N SER A 280 -7.75 -2.47 -2.37
CA SER A 280 -7.28 -2.19 -3.74
C SER A 280 -7.89 -3.11 -4.80
N ALA A 281 -7.11 -4.00 -5.43
CA ALA A 281 -7.63 -4.87 -6.48
C ALA A 281 -8.64 -5.89 -5.93
N GLY A 282 -9.65 -6.20 -6.74
CA GLY A 282 -10.76 -7.08 -6.35
C GLY A 282 -12.06 -6.37 -5.98
N ARG A 283 -12.04 -5.04 -5.81
CA ARG A 283 -13.22 -4.27 -5.37
C ARG A 283 -14.40 -4.34 -6.35
N GLU A 284 -14.13 -4.45 -7.65
CA GLU A 284 -15.19 -4.53 -8.66
C GLU A 284 -16.05 -5.79 -8.47
N GLN A 285 -15.45 -6.88 -8.00
CA GLN A 285 -16.14 -8.14 -7.71
C GLN A 285 -16.84 -8.13 -6.34
N MET A 286 -16.55 -7.16 -5.47
CA MET A 286 -17.15 -7.07 -4.14
C MET A 286 -18.51 -6.37 -4.20
N ASP A 287 -19.50 -6.94 -3.51
CA ASP A 287 -20.78 -6.27 -3.28
C ASP A 287 -20.65 -5.10 -2.29
N GLU A 288 -21.68 -4.25 -2.22
CA GLU A 288 -21.67 -3.07 -1.33
C GLU A 288 -21.48 -3.45 0.14
N SER A 289 -22.07 -4.56 0.59
CA SER A 289 -21.93 -5.06 1.95
C SER A 289 -20.51 -5.47 2.30
N THR A 290 -19.80 -6.12 1.37
CA THR A 290 -18.42 -6.55 1.54
C THR A 290 -17.50 -5.33 1.65
N GLN A 291 -17.68 -4.35 0.77
CA GLN A 291 -16.89 -3.11 0.86
C GLN A 291 -17.19 -2.33 2.15
N ALA A 292 -18.47 -2.20 2.54
CA ALA A 292 -18.86 -1.60 3.81
C ALA A 292 -18.23 -2.32 5.01
N MET A 293 -18.17 -3.64 4.98
CA MET A 293 -17.54 -4.46 6.01
C MET A 293 -16.01 -4.32 6.01
N ALA A 294 -15.37 -4.11 4.85
CA ALA A 294 -13.94 -3.83 4.76
C ALA A 294 -13.59 -2.48 5.41
N PHE A 295 -14.40 -1.43 5.17
CA PHE A 295 -14.24 -0.15 5.88
C PHE A 295 -14.45 -0.33 7.39
N LEU A 296 -15.48 -1.08 7.79
CA LEU A 296 -15.71 -1.39 9.21
C LEU A 296 -14.54 -2.16 9.86
N ALA A 297 -13.92 -3.07 9.11
CA ALA A 297 -12.74 -3.81 9.53
C ALA A 297 -11.47 -2.95 9.63
N GLY A 298 -11.50 -1.71 9.12
CA GLY A 298 -10.43 -0.74 9.26
C GLY A 298 -9.64 -0.46 7.97
N ALA A 299 -10.11 -0.92 6.81
CA ALA A 299 -9.63 -0.39 5.54
C ALA A 299 -9.97 1.10 5.46
N ASN A 300 -9.02 1.93 5.07
CA ASN A 300 -9.18 3.39 5.02
C ASN A 300 -8.42 4.02 3.85
N SER A 301 -8.18 3.24 2.79
CA SER A 301 -7.69 3.75 1.52
C SER A 301 -8.26 2.91 0.37
N ILE A 302 -8.50 3.54 -0.78
CA ILE A 302 -8.93 2.88 -2.01
C ILE A 302 -8.21 3.43 -3.25
N PHE A 303 -8.23 2.64 -4.33
CA PHE A 303 -8.00 3.17 -5.67
C PHE A 303 -9.30 3.65 -6.30
N TYR A 304 -9.24 4.80 -6.95
CA TYR A 304 -10.38 5.53 -7.50
C TYR A 304 -10.15 5.85 -8.98
N GLY A 305 -11.18 5.57 -9.79
CA GLY A 305 -11.12 5.58 -11.26
C GLY A 305 -11.65 4.27 -11.84
N ASP A 306 -11.97 4.23 -13.13
CA ASP A 306 -12.67 3.10 -13.76
C ASP A 306 -11.75 1.89 -14.03
N THR A 307 -10.44 2.04 -13.88
CA THR A 307 -9.44 1.00 -14.15
C THR A 307 -8.29 1.14 -13.16
N LEU A 308 -7.71 0.00 -12.74
CA LEU A 308 -6.45 -0.01 -12.00
C LEU A 308 -5.26 0.06 -12.98
N LEU A 309 -4.52 -1.04 -13.14
CA LEU A 309 -3.47 -1.16 -14.14
C LEU A 309 -4.03 -1.68 -15.48
N THR A 310 -4.87 -2.71 -15.42
CA THR A 310 -5.39 -3.41 -16.61
C THR A 310 -6.79 -4.01 -16.42
N THR A 311 -7.25 -4.09 -15.16
CA THR A 311 -8.56 -4.65 -14.82
C THR A 311 -9.51 -3.54 -14.41
N GLY A 312 -10.81 -3.79 -14.57
CA GLY A 312 -11.85 -2.86 -14.12
C GLY A 312 -11.75 -2.56 -12.62
N ASN A 313 -12.25 -1.38 -12.26
CA ASN A 313 -12.37 -0.90 -10.89
C ASN A 313 -13.76 -0.23 -10.74
N PRO A 314 -14.33 -0.17 -9.53
CA PRO A 314 -15.60 0.51 -9.33
C PRO A 314 -15.57 1.92 -9.88
N GLN A 315 -16.62 2.27 -10.61
CA GLN A 315 -16.76 3.60 -11.18
C GLN A 315 -16.78 4.65 -10.08
N VAL A 316 -16.20 5.81 -10.39
CA VAL A 316 -16.12 7.02 -9.55
C VAL A 316 -17.46 7.33 -8.86
N GLU A 317 -18.56 7.24 -9.60
CA GLU A 317 -19.91 7.53 -9.11
C GLU A 317 -20.47 6.43 -8.19
N ARG A 318 -20.11 5.16 -8.43
CA ARG A 318 -20.50 4.05 -7.55
C ARG A 318 -19.80 4.17 -6.19
N ASP A 319 -18.52 4.55 -6.22
CA ASP A 319 -17.74 4.80 -5.00
C ASP A 319 -18.30 6.00 -4.21
N ARG A 320 -18.66 7.10 -4.88
CA ARG A 320 -19.32 8.26 -4.24
C ARG A 320 -20.65 7.87 -3.61
N ALA A 321 -21.49 7.14 -4.34
CA ALA A 321 -22.79 6.71 -3.82
C ALA A 321 -22.64 5.79 -2.59
N LEU A 322 -21.62 4.92 -2.56
CA LEU A 322 -21.32 4.09 -1.40
C LEU A 322 -20.81 4.94 -0.22
N PHE A 323 -19.93 5.90 -0.48
CA PHE A 323 -19.44 6.83 0.55
C PHE A 323 -20.60 7.61 1.18
N ASP A 324 -21.49 8.17 0.36
CA ASP A 324 -22.67 8.90 0.83
C ASP A 324 -23.60 8.01 1.67
N LYS A 325 -23.83 6.76 1.24
CA LYS A 325 -24.63 5.77 2.00
C LYS A 325 -24.03 5.46 3.37
N LEU A 326 -22.71 5.35 3.46
CA LEU A 326 -21.99 4.98 4.68
C LEU A 326 -21.61 6.19 5.54
N GLY A 327 -21.74 7.41 5.02
CA GLY A 327 -21.28 8.64 5.68
C GLY A 327 -19.75 8.78 5.71
N LEU A 328 -19.07 8.27 4.68
CA LEU A 328 -17.62 8.39 4.50
C LEU A 328 -17.26 9.62 3.68
N HIS A 329 -16.07 10.18 3.90
CA HIS A 329 -15.53 11.31 3.15
C HIS A 329 -14.09 11.08 2.69
N PRO A 330 -13.66 11.65 1.55
CA PRO A 330 -12.26 11.65 1.16
C PRO A 330 -11.37 12.34 2.20
N GLU A 331 -10.22 11.75 2.52
CA GLU A 331 -9.23 12.34 3.42
C GLU A 331 -8.61 13.62 2.79
N HIS A 332 -8.66 14.75 3.50
CA HIS A 332 -8.10 16.02 3.02
C HIS A 332 -6.59 16.12 3.28
N VAL A 333 -5.83 16.61 2.30
CA VAL A 333 -4.35 16.71 2.37
C VAL A 333 -3.87 17.85 3.29
N GLU A 334 -4.73 18.80 3.66
CA GLU A 334 -4.34 20.06 4.32
C GLU A 334 -3.75 19.89 5.75
N ASN A 335 -3.96 18.76 6.42
CA ASN A 335 -3.45 18.56 7.80
C ASN A 335 -2.05 17.91 7.89
N ARG A 336 -1.42 17.49 6.78
CA ARG A 336 -0.18 16.70 6.88
C ARG A 336 1.11 17.48 7.16
N GLN A 337 1.14 18.79 6.97
CA GLN A 337 2.37 19.58 7.19
C GLN A 337 2.73 19.77 8.68
N HIS A 338 1.77 19.62 9.61
CA HIS A 338 2.03 19.87 11.05
C HIS A 338 2.40 18.61 11.84
N GLU A 339 1.99 17.40 11.41
CA GLU A 339 2.29 16.17 12.14
C GLU A 339 3.53 15.44 11.62
N THR A 340 3.83 15.48 10.31
CA THR A 340 4.99 14.76 9.76
C THR A 340 6.31 15.40 10.16
N CYS A 341 6.45 16.73 10.17
CA CYS A 341 7.70 17.37 10.55
C CYS A 341 8.11 17.05 12.01
N ALA A 342 7.16 16.90 12.93
CA ALA A 342 7.47 16.62 14.33
C ALA A 342 7.90 15.16 14.58
N ASP A 343 7.36 14.22 13.80
CA ASP A 343 7.73 12.80 13.89
C ASP A 343 8.96 12.47 13.01
N ASP A 344 9.14 13.14 11.88
CA ASP A 344 10.33 13.05 11.03
C ASP A 344 11.57 13.60 11.76
N GLU A 345 11.46 14.75 12.44
CA GLU A 345 12.54 15.30 13.27
C GLU A 345 12.90 14.37 14.44
N LYS A 346 11.91 13.76 15.10
CA LYS A 346 12.16 12.79 16.17
C LYS A 346 12.83 11.52 15.66
N THR A 347 12.38 11.02 14.50
CA THR A 347 12.93 9.81 13.87
C THR A 347 14.35 10.06 13.38
N GLU A 348 14.61 11.22 12.77
CA GLU A 348 15.95 11.63 12.36
C GLU A 348 16.87 11.81 13.57
N THR A 349 16.40 12.44 14.64
CA THR A 349 17.16 12.60 15.88
C THR A 349 17.49 11.26 16.52
N ALA A 350 16.53 10.32 16.56
CA ALA A 350 16.74 8.98 17.07
C ALA A 350 17.73 8.17 16.21
N LEU A 351 17.64 8.29 14.89
CA LEU A 351 18.55 7.64 13.94
C LEU A 351 19.98 8.19 14.07
N GLN A 352 20.13 9.52 14.17
CA GLN A 352 21.44 10.16 14.41
C GLN A 352 22.04 9.77 15.76
N ALA A 353 21.21 9.63 16.81
CA ALA A 353 21.65 9.16 18.12
C ALA A 353 22.15 7.72 18.06
N ALA A 354 21.42 6.82 17.40
CA ALA A 354 21.80 5.41 17.22
C ALA A 354 23.08 5.25 16.38
N ILE A 355 23.25 6.07 15.33
CA ILE A 355 24.48 6.11 14.52
C ILE A 355 25.67 6.58 15.37
N ARG A 356 25.47 7.60 16.23
CA ARG A 356 26.52 8.12 17.11
C ARG A 356 26.93 7.11 18.18
N GLU A 357 25.97 6.38 18.73
CA GLU A 357 26.21 5.33 19.72
C GLU A 357 27.01 4.16 19.12
N ARG A 358 26.59 3.64 17.95
CA ARG A 358 27.37 2.63 17.21
C ARG A 358 28.79 3.09 16.86
N ARG A 359 28.96 4.36 16.51
CA ARG A 359 30.26 4.92 16.15
C ARG A 359 31.17 5.10 17.37
N ASN A 360 30.59 5.39 18.54
CA ASN A 360 31.33 5.42 19.79
C ASN A 360 31.72 4.01 20.24
N ASP A 361 30.82 3.02 20.14
CA ASP A 361 31.14 1.62 20.44
C ASP A 361 32.26 1.06 19.55
N ALA A 362 32.27 1.41 18.26
CA ALA A 362 33.35 1.04 17.34
C ALA A 362 34.69 1.72 17.66
N MET A 363 34.70 2.83 18.41
CA MET A 363 35.91 3.53 18.85
C MET A 363 36.44 3.04 20.22
N PHE A 364 35.62 2.30 20.99
CA PHE A 364 36.02 1.66 22.24
C PHE A 364 36.26 0.15 22.05
N TYR A 365 37.13 -0.22 21.09
CA TYR A 365 37.72 -1.55 21.13
C TYR A 365 38.89 -1.53 22.13
N ASP A 366 38.72 -2.33 23.18
CA ASP A 366 39.54 -2.44 24.37
C ASP A 366 41.00 -2.82 24.05
N ALA A 367 41.94 -1.95 24.41
CA ALA A 367 43.38 -2.20 24.40
C ALA A 367 43.87 -2.69 25.78
N SER A 368 43.09 -3.55 26.44
CA SER A 368 43.52 -4.28 27.64
C SER A 368 43.26 -5.79 27.52
N GLY A 369 44.04 -6.43 26.64
CA GLY A 369 44.20 -7.87 26.59
C GLY A 369 45.64 -8.20 26.21
N ALA A 370 46.50 -8.33 27.22
CA ALA A 370 47.86 -8.87 27.10
C ALA A 370 47.84 -10.40 27.04
#